data_AF-B0PF03-F1
#
_entry.id   AF-B0PF03-F1
#
_cell.length_a   1.000
_cell.length_b   1.000
_cell.length_c   1.000
_cell.angle_alpha   90.00
_cell.angle_beta   90.00
_cell.angle_gamma   90.00
#
_symmetry.space_group_name_H-M   'P 1'
#
loop_
_entity.id
_entity.type
_entity.pdbx_description
1 polymer ?
#
loop_
_entity_poly.entity_id
_entity_poly.type
_entity_poly.pdbx_seq_one_letter_code
_entity_poly.pdbx_strand_id
1 'polypeptide(L)'
;MADEKCIVDPQRDCLGLHKAIALEKQMSEYRTQARETHAEMFQRISALERSGSAQEARYQAIMDKLTELSVRLNEALATIAALKEKPAKRWESIADKAIWAVLAAVIAFVLGRMGL
;
A
#
# COMPACT_ATOMS: atom_id res chain seq x y z
N MET A 1 -24.07 56.46 15.36
CA MET A 1 -23.25 57.02 14.27
C MET A 1 -22.37 58.05 14.93
N ALA A 2 -21.06 57.80 15.00
CA ALA A 2 -20.13 58.62 15.76
C ALA A 2 -20.01 60.01 15.09
N ASP A 3 -20.07 61.07 15.89
CA ASP A 3 -20.03 62.46 15.42
C ASP A 3 -18.84 62.69 14.47
N GLU A 4 -19.14 63.11 13.25
CA GLU A 4 -18.16 63.44 12.20
C GLU A 4 -17.39 64.73 12.50
N LYS A 5 -17.78 65.46 13.55
CA LYS A 5 -17.22 66.75 13.94
C LYS A 5 -16.22 66.61 15.10
N CYS A 6 -15.10 67.29 14.97
CA CYS A 6 -14.04 67.28 15.98
C CYS A 6 -14.45 68.12 17.21
N ILE A 7 -14.27 67.55 18.41
CA ILE A 7 -14.54 68.22 19.71
C ILE A 7 -13.78 69.56 19.85
N VAL A 8 -12.64 69.70 19.15
CA VAL A 8 -11.75 70.88 19.22
C VAL A 8 -12.11 71.97 18.20
N ASP A 9 -12.74 71.65 17.07
CA ASP A 9 -13.19 72.61 16.06
C ASP A 9 -14.34 72.01 15.20
N PRO A 10 -15.59 72.48 15.34
CA PRO A 10 -16.75 71.95 14.62
C PRO A 10 -16.81 72.25 13.12
N GLN A 11 -15.91 73.08 12.59
CA GLN A 11 -15.85 73.49 11.18
C GLN A 11 -14.89 72.64 10.33
N ARG A 12 -14.09 71.77 10.95
CA ARG A 12 -13.09 70.93 10.26
C ARG A 12 -13.38 69.46 10.47
N ASP A 13 -13.39 68.70 9.38
CA ASP A 13 -13.56 67.25 9.42
C ASP A 13 -12.37 66.58 10.15
N CYS A 14 -12.68 65.60 11.00
CA CYS A 14 -11.66 64.86 11.73
C CYS A 14 -10.87 63.93 10.80
N LEU A 15 -9.71 64.39 10.31
CA LEU A 15 -8.78 63.57 9.52
C LEU A 15 -8.40 62.25 10.20
N GLY A 16 -8.35 62.22 11.53
CA GLY A 16 -8.09 61.01 12.32
C GLY A 16 -9.24 60.00 12.27
N LEU A 17 -10.49 60.46 12.28
CA LEU A 17 -11.67 59.59 12.21
C LEU A 17 -11.79 58.95 10.82
N HIS A 18 -11.59 59.72 9.75
CA HIS A 18 -11.56 59.19 8.39
C HIS A 18 -10.48 58.12 8.20
N LYS A 19 -9.28 58.35 8.74
CA LYS A 19 -8.21 57.34 8.70
C LYS A 19 -8.56 56.10 9.53
N ALA A 20 -9.19 56.25 10.69
CA ALA A 20 -9.63 55.14 11.52
C ALA A 20 -10.70 54.27 10.82
N ILE A 21 -11.71 54.90 10.21
CA ILE A 21 -12.76 54.21 9.45
C ILE A 21 -12.17 53.50 8.22
N ALA A 22 -11.24 54.15 7.50
CA ALA A 22 -10.54 53.52 6.38
C ALA A 22 -9.71 52.31 6.82
N LEU A 23 -9.02 52.41 7.96
CA LEU A 23 -8.22 51.33 8.53
C LEU A 23 -9.10 50.17 9.01
N GLU A 24 -10.23 50.46 9.65
CA GLU A 24 -11.21 49.45 10.10
C GLU A 24 -11.76 48.66 8.91
N LYS A 25 -12.07 49.34 7.81
CA LYS A 25 -12.52 48.70 6.57
C LYS A 25 -11.45 47.78 6.00
N GLN A 26 -10.20 48.26 5.85
CA GLN A 26 -9.09 47.42 5.38
C GLN A 26 -8.85 46.22 6.31
N MET A 27 -8.89 46.43 7.62
CA MET A 27 -8.71 45.36 8.61
C MET A 27 -9.82 44.30 8.49
N SER A 28 -11.06 44.72 8.23
CA SER A 28 -12.19 43.81 8.03
C SER A 28 -12.02 42.98 6.75
N GLU A 29 -11.61 43.61 5.64
CA GLU A 29 -11.34 42.96 4.36
C GLU A 29 -10.17 41.98 4.44
N TYR A 30 -9.08 42.37 5.11
CA TYR A 30 -7.95 41.47 5.39
C TYR A 30 -8.37 40.26 6.24
N ARG A 31 -9.22 40.47 7.26
CA ARG A 31 -9.72 39.37 8.10
C ARG A 31 -10.61 38.40 7.33
N THR A 32 -11.47 38.89 6.45
CA THR A 32 -12.32 38.02 5.61
C THR A 32 -11.47 37.23 4.64
N GLN A 33 -10.54 37.89 3.95
CA GLN A 33 -9.66 37.23 2.98
C GLN A 33 -8.73 36.21 3.65
N ALA A 34 -8.20 36.52 4.84
CA ALA A 34 -7.41 35.57 5.62
C ALA A 34 -8.24 34.34 6.01
N ARG A 35 -9.47 34.53 6.49
CA ARG A 35 -10.37 33.40 6.86
C ARG A 35 -10.68 32.51 5.67
N GLU A 36 -10.96 33.08 4.51
CA GLU A 36 -11.21 32.33 3.28
C GLU A 36 -9.98 31.54 2.85
N THR A 37 -8.81 32.19 2.83
CA THR A 37 -7.54 31.53 2.47
C THR A 37 -7.21 30.39 3.43
N HIS A 38 -7.37 30.60 4.74
CA HIS A 38 -7.17 29.55 5.74
C HIS A 38 -8.19 28.42 5.58
N ALA A 39 -9.46 28.72 5.29
CA ALA A 39 -10.48 27.69 5.06
C ALA A 39 -10.15 26.80 3.85
N GLU A 40 -9.69 27.38 2.75
CA GLU A 40 -9.26 26.62 1.57
C GLU A 40 -8.04 25.72 1.88
N MET A 41 -7.05 26.27 2.59
CA MET A 41 -5.87 25.52 3.01
C MET A 41 -6.23 24.34 3.92
N PHE A 42 -7.11 24.54 4.91
CA PHE A 42 -7.57 23.46 5.79
C PHE A 42 -8.34 22.40 5.02
N GLN A 43 -9.22 22.78 4.08
CA GLN A 43 -9.92 21.82 3.24
C GLN A 43 -8.95 20.94 2.42
N ARG A 44 -7.92 21.55 1.84
CA ARG A 44 -6.88 20.81 1.10
C ARG A 44 -6.08 19.87 1.99
N ILE A 45 -5.68 20.33 3.18
CA ILE A 45 -4.96 19.49 4.17
C ILE A 45 -5.83 18.32 4.62
N SER A 46 -7.10 18.56 4.96
CA SER A 46 -8.02 17.48 5.35
C SER A 46 -8.28 16.48 4.22
N ALA A 47 -8.33 16.94 2.96
CA ALA A 47 -8.43 16.04 1.81
C ALA A 47 -7.16 15.17 1.65
N LEU A 48 -5.98 15.79 1.78
CA LEU A 48 -4.69 15.09 1.77
C LEU A 48 -4.58 14.07 2.90
N GLU A 49 -4.95 14.43 4.13
CA GLU A 49 -4.92 13.55 5.30
C GLU A 49 -5.87 12.33 5.15
N ARG A 50 -7.07 12.54 4.61
CA ARG A 50 -7.98 11.44 4.24
C ARG A 50 -7.41 10.55 3.15
N SER A 51 -6.72 11.12 2.17
CA SER A 51 -6.07 10.34 1.11
C SER A 51 -4.87 9.54 1.63
N GLY A 52 -4.06 10.11 2.53
CA GLY A 52 -2.90 9.47 3.14
C GLY A 52 -3.26 8.36 4.12
N SER A 53 -4.29 8.57 4.95
CA SER A 53 -4.81 7.52 5.85
C SER A 53 -5.40 6.32 5.10
N ALA A 54 -6.09 6.57 3.98
CA ALA A 54 -6.53 5.50 3.08
C ALA A 54 -5.36 4.79 2.38
N GLN A 55 -4.21 5.45 2.24
CA GLN A 55 -3.02 4.89 1.62
C GLN A 55 -2.21 4.02 2.59
N GLU A 56 -2.04 4.44 3.85
CA GLU A 56 -1.33 3.67 4.88
C GLU A 56 -2.01 2.31 5.11
N ALA A 57 -3.34 2.28 5.19
CA ALA A 57 -4.10 1.03 5.30
C ALA A 57 -3.89 0.11 4.09
N ARG A 58 -3.74 0.68 2.89
CA ARG A 58 -3.44 -0.08 1.66
C ARG A 58 -2.00 -0.62 1.66
N TYR A 59 -1.03 0.16 2.14
CA TYR A 59 0.35 -0.29 2.25
C TYR A 59 0.49 -1.45 3.23
N GLN A 60 -0.15 -1.38 4.40
CA GLN A 60 -0.15 -2.49 5.37
C GLN A 60 -0.79 -3.75 4.77
N ALA A 61 -1.95 -3.62 4.11
CA ALA A 61 -2.60 -4.74 3.45
C ALA A 61 -1.76 -5.36 2.32
N ILE A 62 -0.96 -4.55 1.61
CA ILE A 62 0.00 -5.05 0.61
C ILE A 62 1.13 -5.83 1.30
N MET A 63 1.73 -5.26 2.35
CA MET A 63 2.82 -5.91 3.10
C MET A 63 2.40 -7.23 3.74
N ASP A 64 1.18 -7.31 4.27
CA ASP A 64 0.62 -8.56 4.81
C ASP A 64 0.49 -9.62 3.72
N LYS A 65 -0.01 -9.26 2.53
CA LYS A 65 -0.10 -10.18 1.39
C LYS A 65 1.26 -10.66 0.91
N LEU A 66 2.27 -9.80 0.89
CA LEU A 66 3.64 -10.18 0.54
C LEU A 66 4.21 -11.19 1.54
N THR A 67 3.99 -10.95 2.84
CA THR A 67 4.40 -11.86 3.91
C THR A 67 3.69 -13.21 3.78
N GLU A 68 2.38 -13.21 3.58
CA GLU A 68 1.60 -14.44 3.41
C GLU A 68 2.04 -15.25 2.18
N LEU A 69 2.28 -14.59 1.04
CA LEU A 69 2.79 -15.23 -0.17
C LEU A 69 4.17 -15.86 0.06
N SER A 70 5.06 -15.18 0.80
CA SER A 70 6.38 -15.72 1.12
C SER A 70 6.29 -17.00 1.96
N VAL A 71 5.37 -17.05 2.93
CA VAL A 71 5.14 -18.23 3.78
C VAL A 71 4.60 -19.38 2.95
N ARG A 72 3.57 -19.12 2.13
CA ARG A 72 2.97 -20.12 1.24
C ARG A 72 3.98 -20.67 0.23
N LEU A 73 4.85 -19.82 -0.32
CA LEU A 73 5.92 -20.25 -1.24
C LEU A 73 6.93 -21.15 -0.54
N ASN A 74 7.36 -20.80 0.67
CA ASN A 74 8.28 -21.65 1.44
C ASN A 74 7.66 -23.01 1.78
N GLU A 75 6.38 -23.04 2.17
CA GLU A 75 5.65 -24.28 2.42
C GLU A 75 5.49 -25.12 1.14
N ALA A 76 5.15 -24.48 0.02
CA ALA A 76 5.07 -25.14 -1.28
C ALA A 76 6.43 -25.72 -1.71
N LEU A 77 7.53 -24.99 -1.51
CA LEU A 77 8.88 -25.48 -1.81
C LEU A 77 9.25 -26.67 -0.92
N ALA A 78 8.91 -26.63 0.37
CA ALA A 78 9.15 -27.74 1.30
C ALA A 78 8.34 -28.99 0.92
N THR A 79 7.07 -28.83 0.54
CA THR A 79 6.23 -29.94 0.09
C THR A 79 6.71 -30.50 -1.24
N ILE A 80 7.13 -29.67 -2.19
CA ILE A 80 7.73 -30.11 -3.46
C ILE A 80 9.04 -30.85 -3.21
N ALA A 81 9.90 -30.38 -2.30
CA ALA A 81 11.13 -31.09 -1.95
C ALA A 81 10.82 -32.48 -1.36
N ALA A 82 9.89 -32.56 -0.41
CA ALA A 82 9.44 -33.82 0.18
C ALA A 82 8.78 -34.76 -0.86
N LEU A 83 7.99 -34.20 -1.77
CA LEU A 83 7.36 -34.90 -2.90
C LEU A 83 8.34 -35.23 -4.02
N LYS A 84 9.53 -34.65 -4.09
CA LYS A 84 10.54 -35.02 -5.08
C LYS A 84 11.39 -36.18 -4.56
N GLU A 85 11.75 -36.15 -3.28
CA GLU A 85 12.57 -37.20 -2.67
C GLU A 85 11.85 -38.55 -2.52
N LYS A 86 10.56 -38.55 -2.16
CA LYS A 86 9.79 -39.78 -1.94
C LYS A 86 9.53 -40.61 -3.22
N PRO A 87 9.03 -40.04 -4.34
CA PRO A 87 8.82 -40.80 -5.55
C PRO A 87 10.13 -41.14 -6.24
N ALA A 88 11.15 -40.26 -6.25
CA ALA A 88 12.42 -40.57 -6.93
C ALA A 88 13.04 -41.89 -6.40
N LYS A 89 13.12 -42.05 -5.08
CA LYS A 89 13.64 -43.28 -4.46
C LYS A 89 12.77 -44.52 -4.71
N ARG A 90 11.45 -44.37 -4.86
CA ARG A 90 10.55 -45.49 -5.16
C ARG A 90 10.63 -45.89 -6.62
N TRP A 91 10.73 -44.93 -7.54
CA TRP A 91 10.85 -45.17 -8.97
C TRP A 91 12.17 -45.85 -9.33
N GLU A 92 13.29 -45.44 -8.75
CA GLU A 92 14.59 -46.11 -8.96
C GLU A 92 14.54 -47.58 -8.53
N SER A 93 14.01 -47.87 -7.34
CA SER A 93 13.91 -49.26 -6.85
C SER A 93 12.95 -50.13 -7.68
N ILE A 94 11.87 -49.56 -8.21
CA ILE A 94 10.93 -50.28 -9.09
C ILE A 94 11.59 -50.53 -10.45
N ALA A 95 12.28 -49.53 -11.01
CA ALA A 95 12.99 -49.64 -12.28
C ALA A 95 14.08 -50.73 -12.22
N ASP A 96 14.91 -50.75 -11.17
CA ASP A 96 15.95 -51.77 -10.99
C ASP A 96 15.37 -53.19 -10.92
N LYS A 97 14.27 -53.37 -10.18
CA LYS A 97 13.60 -54.68 -10.09
C LYS A 97 13.00 -55.10 -11.43
N ALA A 98 12.42 -54.16 -12.18
CA ALA A 98 11.86 -54.44 -13.50
C ALA A 98 12.96 -54.84 -14.50
N ILE A 99 14.11 -54.15 -14.49
CA ILE A 99 15.26 -54.46 -15.34
C ILE A 99 15.80 -55.87 -15.02
N TRP A 100 15.98 -56.19 -13.75
CA TRP A 100 16.42 -57.54 -13.33
C TRP A 100 15.42 -58.63 -13.72
N ALA A 101 14.11 -58.38 -13.56
CA ALA A 101 13.08 -59.33 -13.95
C ALA A 101 13.10 -59.60 -15.46
N VAL A 102 13.28 -58.57 -16.28
CA VAL A 102 13.39 -58.70 -17.74
C VAL A 102 14.66 -59.46 -18.12
N LEU A 103 15.80 -59.14 -17.50
CA LEU A 103 17.06 -59.87 -17.72
C LEU A 103 16.93 -61.35 -17.38
N ALA A 104 16.36 -61.67 -16.21
CA ALA A 104 16.13 -63.04 -15.79
C ALA A 104 15.16 -63.78 -16.75
N ALA A 105 14.09 -63.11 -17.19
CA ALA A 105 13.16 -63.67 -18.16
C ALA A 105 13.82 -63.97 -19.51
N VAL A 106 14.68 -63.08 -20.01
CA VAL A 106 15.44 -63.29 -21.25
C VAL A 106 16.40 -64.47 -21.12
N ILE A 107 17.14 -64.56 -20.01
CA ILE A 107 18.08 -65.67 -19.76
C ILE A 107 17.32 -67.01 -19.67
N ALA A 108 16.22 -67.05 -18.91
CA ALA A 108 15.37 -68.23 -18.79
C ALA A 108 14.78 -68.66 -20.14
N PHE A 109 14.35 -67.70 -20.96
CA PHE A 109 13.84 -67.96 -22.30
C PHE A 109 14.91 -68.55 -23.23
N VAL A 110 16.13 -68.00 -23.21
CA VAL A 110 17.24 -68.50 -24.04
C VAL A 110 17.69 -69.90 -23.59
N LEU A 111 17.79 -70.14 -22.28
CA LEU A 111 18.13 -71.47 -21.75
C LEU A 111 17.07 -72.51 -22.09
N GLY A 112 15.78 -72.20 -21.88
CA GLY A 112 14.69 -73.11 -22.25
C GLY A 112 14.59 -73.39 -23.76
N ARG A 113 15.05 -72.46 -24.60
CA ARG A 113 15.10 -72.64 -26.07
C ARG A 113 16.26 -73.52 -26.52
N MET A 114 17.39 -73.53 -25.79
CA MET A 114 18.59 -74.32 -26.12
C MET A 114 18.56 -75.75 -25.57
N GLY A 115 17.47 -76.18 -24.94
CA GLY A 115 17.23 -77.60 -24.64
C GLY A 115 18.00 -78.16 -23.46
N LEU A 116 18.08 -77.39 -22.36
CA LEU A 116 18.42 -77.89 -21.02
C LEU A 116 17.19 -77.76 -20.12
#